data_AF-A0A2N1U4P6-F1
#
_entry.id   AF-A0A2N1U4P6-F1
#
_cell.length_a   1.000
_cell.length_b   1.000
_cell.length_c   1.000
_cell.angle_alpha   90.00
_cell.angle_beta   90.00
_cell.angle_gamma   90.00
#
_symmetry.space_group_name_H-M   'P 1'
#
loop_
_entity.id
_entity.type
_entity.pdbx_description
1 polymer ?
#
loop_
_entity_poly.entity_id
_entity_poly.type
_entity_poly.pdbx_seq_one_letter_code
_entity_poly.pdbx_strand_id
1 'polypeptide(L)'
;MLLRFCVIICLMCSLMAANPAMAASMRAEPSHHNVYNGLITNVYPDLENGLYLVHARINDPGNVRKLPDGYLLVAYSYEHLTTRDGEIRAIEHLIIKNHADVKFSLSGEPEISPTNDRYEFSVGISLSEQASQQMQKFTATNLGRSVALVAGGKILTVHKIRSEIIGGKLQITRCNDNGCQYIYNSLRSKPGQSSTLR
;
A
#
# COMPACT_ATOMS: atom_id res chain seq x y z
N MET A 1 73.17 12.80 20.25
CA MET A 1 71.74 12.95 20.61
C MET A 1 70.94 12.18 19.57
N LEU A 2 70.81 10.86 19.80
CA LEU A 2 70.24 9.87 18.86
C LEU A 2 68.87 9.46 19.41
N LEU A 3 67.79 9.79 18.70
CA LEU A 3 66.46 9.26 19.01
C LEU A 3 66.36 7.82 18.53
N ARG A 4 66.40 6.89 19.49
CA ARG A 4 66.01 5.49 19.36
C ARG A 4 64.50 5.41 19.54
N PHE A 5 63.77 4.92 18.54
CA PHE A 5 62.46 4.29 18.75
C PHE A 5 62.56 2.83 18.33
N CYS A 6 62.66 1.98 19.34
CA CYS A 6 62.60 0.52 19.24
C CYS A 6 61.34 0.13 20.01
N VAL A 7 60.25 -0.22 19.32
CA VAL A 7 59.07 -0.80 19.97
C VAL A 7 59.08 -2.28 19.68
N ILE A 8 59.34 -3.03 20.75
CA ILE A 8 59.49 -4.47 20.81
C ILE A 8 58.10 -5.12 20.80
N ILE A 9 57.98 -6.15 19.98
CA ILE A 9 56.92 -7.15 19.93
C ILE A 9 57.15 -8.19 21.02
N CYS A 10 56.14 -8.49 21.84
CA CYS A 10 55.92 -9.75 22.60
C CYS A 10 54.45 -9.69 23.08
N LEU A 11 53.48 -10.50 22.63
CA LEU A 11 53.35 -11.95 22.44
C LEU A 11 53.41 -12.77 23.74
N MET A 12 52.26 -12.88 24.43
CA MET A 12 51.83 -13.92 25.38
C MET A 12 50.29 -13.79 25.41
N CYS A 13 49.47 -14.53 24.65
CA CYS A 13 49.17 -15.96 24.64
C CYS A 13 48.59 -16.51 25.96
N SER A 14 47.31 -16.90 25.86
CA SER A 14 46.56 -17.88 26.66
C SER A 14 45.98 -17.48 28.02
N LEU A 15 44.66 -17.25 28.03
CA LEU A 15 43.80 -17.98 28.97
C LEU A 15 42.45 -18.27 28.30
N MET A 16 42.14 -19.57 28.18
CA MET A 16 40.85 -20.08 27.71
C MET A 16 39.78 -19.85 28.78
N ALA A 17 38.62 -19.37 28.36
CA ALA A 17 37.35 -19.71 29.00
C ALA A 17 36.32 -19.88 27.88
N ALA A 18 35.91 -21.13 27.67
CA ALA A 18 34.87 -21.51 26.74
C ALA A 18 33.50 -21.08 27.30
N ASN A 19 32.73 -20.33 26.50
CA ASN A 19 31.31 -20.10 26.72
C ASN A 19 30.57 -20.53 25.44
N PRO A 20 29.87 -21.68 25.42
CA PRO A 20 28.98 -22.04 24.34
C PRO A 20 27.58 -21.56 24.71
N ALA A 21 27.23 -20.33 24.34
CA ALA A 21 25.88 -19.83 24.52
C ALA A 21 25.45 -19.06 23.27
N MET A 22 24.57 -19.73 22.51
CA MET A 22 23.58 -19.13 21.60
C MET A 22 24.18 -18.52 20.33
N ALA A 23 24.46 -19.34 19.32
CA ALA A 23 23.48 -19.69 18.29
C ALA A 23 22.64 -18.47 17.90
N ALA A 24 23.08 -17.83 16.80
CA ALA A 24 22.33 -16.81 16.09
C ALA A 24 20.88 -17.28 15.90
N SER A 25 19.97 -16.68 16.65
CA SER A 25 18.54 -16.79 16.41
C SER A 25 18.25 -16.02 15.12
N MET A 26 18.35 -16.72 14.00
CA MET A 26 17.57 -16.42 12.81
C MET A 26 16.11 -16.42 13.23
N ARG A 27 15.58 -15.26 13.61
CA ARG A 27 14.14 -15.05 13.61
C ARG A 27 13.74 -14.96 12.15
N ALA A 28 13.25 -16.07 11.63
CA ALA A 28 12.42 -16.07 10.44
C ALA A 28 11.32 -15.01 10.64
N GLU A 29 11.21 -14.07 9.71
CA GLU A 29 10.06 -13.17 9.64
C GLU A 29 8.77 -14.01 9.62
N PRO A 30 7.73 -13.64 10.39
CA PRO A 30 6.50 -14.41 10.40
C PRO A 30 5.84 -14.29 9.03
N SER A 31 5.90 -15.39 8.27
CA SER A 31 5.11 -15.61 7.06
C SER A 31 3.64 -15.37 7.36
N HIS A 32 3.02 -14.45 6.62
CA HIS A 32 1.59 -14.11 6.70
C HIS A 32 0.70 -15.37 6.68
N HIS A 33 0.26 -15.82 7.85
CA HIS A 33 -0.77 -16.84 8.01
C HIS A 33 -2.02 -16.23 8.63
N ASN A 34 -3.14 -16.43 7.94
CA ASN A 34 -4.51 -16.13 8.34
C ASN A 34 -4.88 -16.80 9.66
N VAL A 35 -5.48 -16.07 10.60
CA VAL A 35 -6.27 -16.68 11.69
C VAL A 35 -7.55 -15.88 11.94
N TYR A 36 -8.67 -16.49 11.55
CA TYR A 36 -10.03 -16.15 11.95
C TYR A 36 -10.26 -16.63 13.39
N ASN A 37 -10.34 -15.71 14.35
CA ASN A 37 -10.93 -15.88 15.69
C ASN A 37 -10.91 -14.55 16.45
N GLY A 38 -11.71 -13.56 16.00
CA GLY A 38 -12.02 -12.37 16.80
C GLY A 38 -10.89 -11.35 17.02
N LEU A 39 -9.78 -11.45 16.29
CA LEU A 39 -8.73 -10.43 16.26
C LEU A 39 -8.68 -9.84 14.85
N ILE A 40 -8.73 -8.51 14.75
CA ILE A 40 -8.59 -7.77 13.49
C ILE A 40 -7.17 -7.98 12.97
N THR A 41 -6.97 -9.09 12.25
CA THR A 41 -5.83 -9.21 11.35
C THR A 41 -6.19 -8.47 10.08
N ASN A 42 -5.29 -7.64 9.56
CA ASN A 42 -5.40 -6.97 8.27
C ASN A 42 -5.48 -8.02 7.13
N VAL A 43 -6.59 -8.74 7.04
CA VAL A 43 -6.94 -9.56 5.89
C VAL A 43 -7.40 -8.56 4.84
N TYR A 44 -6.45 -8.10 4.04
CA TYR A 44 -6.76 -7.44 2.79
C TYR A 44 -7.52 -8.47 1.96
N PRO A 45 -8.83 -8.28 1.71
CA PRO A 45 -9.54 -9.18 0.81
C PRO A 45 -8.81 -9.17 -0.53
N ASP A 46 -8.81 -10.28 -1.27
CA ASP A 46 -8.31 -10.30 -2.64
C ASP A 46 -9.26 -9.49 -3.53
N LEU A 47 -9.19 -8.17 -3.40
CA LEU A 47 -10.00 -7.23 -4.13
C LEU A 47 -9.43 -7.08 -5.53
N GLU A 48 -10.30 -7.20 -6.52
CA GLU A 48 -9.95 -6.91 -7.91
C GLU A 48 -9.45 -5.48 -8.06
N ASN A 49 -8.49 -5.27 -8.96
CA ASN A 49 -8.03 -3.92 -9.30
C ASN A 49 -9.19 -3.10 -9.88
N GLY A 50 -9.46 -1.92 -9.32
CA GLY A 50 -10.60 -1.13 -9.72
C GLY A 50 -10.97 0.02 -8.80
N LEU A 51 -12.08 0.67 -9.13
CA LEU A 51 -12.75 1.64 -8.28
C LEU A 51 -13.90 0.99 -7.52
N TYR A 52 -14.00 1.33 -6.24
CA TYR A 52 -15.03 0.86 -5.33
C TYR A 52 -15.70 2.05 -4.68
N LEU A 53 -17.03 2.10 -4.75
CA LEU A 53 -17.79 3.11 -4.05
C LEU A 53 -17.70 2.88 -2.54
N VAL A 54 -17.32 3.93 -1.80
CA VAL A 54 -17.30 3.88 -0.34
C VAL A 54 -18.72 4.12 0.15
N HIS A 55 -19.32 3.10 0.75
CA HIS A 55 -20.69 3.16 1.27
C HIS A 55 -20.72 3.74 2.69
N ALA A 56 -19.71 3.44 3.50
CA ALA A 56 -19.58 4.01 4.84
C ALA A 56 -18.12 4.05 5.29
N ARG A 57 -17.84 4.95 6.23
CA ARG A 57 -16.61 5.01 7.02
C ARG A 57 -16.96 4.58 8.44
N ILE A 58 -16.20 3.65 8.99
CA ILE A 58 -16.45 3.03 10.29
C ILE A 58 -15.34 3.44 11.25
N ASN A 59 -15.72 4.07 12.36
CA ASN A 59 -14.78 4.51 13.38
C ASN A 59 -14.44 3.38 14.37
N ASP A 60 -15.40 2.51 14.65
CA ASP A 60 -15.24 1.34 15.53
C ASP A 60 -15.61 0.06 14.76
N PRO A 61 -14.63 -0.63 14.15
CA PRO A 61 -14.89 -1.87 13.41
C PRO A 61 -15.42 -3.00 14.29
N GLY A 62 -15.15 -2.98 15.61
CA GLY A 62 -15.61 -4.00 16.56
C GLY A 62 -17.14 -4.03 16.72
N ASN A 63 -17.82 -2.93 16.39
CA ASN A 63 -19.28 -2.84 16.43
C ASN A 63 -19.97 -3.34 15.16
N VAL A 64 -19.22 -3.69 14.10
CA VAL A 64 -19.79 -4.20 12.85
C VAL A 64 -20.14 -5.68 13.03
N ARG A 65 -21.39 -5.97 13.41
CA ARG A 65 -21.83 -7.35 13.72
C ARG A 65 -22.14 -8.19 12.49
N LYS A 66 -22.78 -7.59 11.46
CA LYS A 66 -23.15 -8.28 10.22
C LYS A 66 -23.28 -7.25 9.10
N LEU A 67 -22.63 -7.53 7.97
CA LEU A 67 -22.80 -6.76 6.74
C LEU A 67 -23.82 -7.47 5.83
N PRO A 68 -24.52 -6.73 4.95
CA PRO A 68 -25.30 -7.34 3.89
C PRO A 68 -24.42 -8.18 2.97
N ASP A 69 -25.01 -9.19 2.34
CA ASP A 69 -24.31 -10.02 1.37
C ASP A 69 -23.75 -9.16 0.23
N GLY A 70 -22.52 -9.47 -0.18
CA GLY A 70 -21.81 -8.70 -1.21
C GLY A 70 -21.10 -7.44 -0.70
N TYR A 71 -21.10 -7.17 0.60
CA TYR A 71 -20.36 -6.08 1.22
C TYR A 71 -19.24 -6.57 2.12
N LEU A 72 -18.16 -5.79 2.18
CA LEU A 72 -16.96 -6.08 2.98
C LEU A 72 -16.59 -4.86 3.83
N LEU A 73 -16.11 -5.14 5.05
CA LEU A 73 -15.37 -4.19 5.87
C LEU A 73 -13.90 -4.32 5.52
N VAL A 74 -13.27 -3.23 5.11
CA VAL A 74 -11.88 -3.23 4.63
C VAL A 74 -11.07 -2.15 5.34
N ALA A 75 -9.82 -2.48 5.68
CA ALA A 75 -8.88 -1.54 6.27
C ALA A 75 -8.18 -0.72 5.18
N TYR A 76 -8.11 0.59 5.36
CA TYR A 76 -7.34 1.53 4.56
C TYR A 76 -6.21 2.09 5.43
N SER A 77 -4.99 1.61 5.17
CA SER A 77 -3.77 2.11 5.80
C SER A 77 -3.16 3.25 4.97
N TYR A 78 -2.57 4.21 5.68
CA TYR A 78 -1.84 5.35 5.10
C TYR A 78 -0.33 5.13 5.07
N GLU A 79 0.17 3.93 5.40
CA GLU A 79 1.60 3.62 5.49
C GLU A 79 2.39 3.97 4.21
N HIS A 80 1.79 3.80 3.03
CA HIS A 80 2.40 4.15 1.74
C HIS A 80 2.19 5.61 1.33
N LEU A 81 1.43 6.39 2.11
CA LEU A 81 1.18 7.81 1.93
C LEU A 81 1.91 8.57 3.04
N THR A 82 3.24 8.57 2.99
CA THR A 82 4.03 9.34 3.96
C THR A 82 3.72 10.82 3.73
N THR A 83 3.12 11.47 4.74
CA THR A 83 2.91 12.91 4.71
C THR A 83 4.25 13.62 4.85
N ARG A 84 4.34 14.85 4.34
CA ARG A 84 5.55 15.69 4.43
C ARG A 84 6.08 15.83 5.87
N ASP A 85 5.20 15.66 6.84
CA ASP A 85 5.48 15.86 8.28
C ASP A 85 5.69 14.53 9.04
N GLY A 86 5.66 13.38 8.36
CA GLY A 86 5.82 12.07 9.00
C GLY A 86 4.67 11.67 9.91
N GLU A 87 3.51 12.33 9.81
CA GLU A 87 2.32 11.97 10.57
C GLU A 87 1.83 10.58 10.19
N ILE A 88 1.81 9.69 11.17
CA ILE A 88 1.17 8.39 11.08
C ILE A 88 -0.34 8.62 11.24
N ARG A 89 -1.08 8.51 10.14
CA ARG A 89 -2.54 8.57 10.17
C ARG A 89 -3.10 7.22 10.61
N ALA A 90 -4.12 7.25 11.46
CA ALA A 90 -4.80 6.04 11.90
C ALA A 90 -5.44 5.31 10.72
N ILE A 91 -5.50 3.98 10.81
CA ILE A 91 -6.17 3.12 9.83
C ILE A 91 -7.67 3.48 9.80
N GLU A 92 -8.19 3.72 8.61
CA GLU A 92 -9.62 3.90 8.39
C GLU A 92 -10.27 2.56 8.03
N HIS A 93 -11.51 2.35 8.46
CA HIS A 93 -12.29 1.18 8.06
C HIS A 93 -13.42 1.62 7.14
N LEU A 94 -13.53 0.98 5.98
CA LEU A 94 -14.50 1.34 4.95
C LEU A 94 -15.44 0.17 4.69
N ILE A 95 -16.70 0.47 4.38
CA ILE A 95 -17.62 -0.51 3.80
C ILE A 95 -17.67 -0.29 2.30
N ILE A 96 -17.33 -1.34 1.54
CA ILE A 96 -17.38 -1.39 0.07
C ILE A 96 -18.08 -2.67 -0.39
N LYS A 97 -18.38 -2.77 -1.69
CA LYS A 97 -18.81 -4.05 -2.28
C LYS A 97 -17.63 -5.01 -2.41
N ASN A 98 -17.94 -6.31 -2.52
CA ASN A 98 -16.96 -7.37 -2.76
C ASN A 98 -16.50 -7.51 -4.22
N HIS A 99 -16.91 -6.58 -5.09
CA HIS A 99 -16.51 -6.51 -6.50
C HIS A 99 -16.36 -5.04 -6.89
N ALA A 100 -15.46 -4.76 -7.83
CA ALA A 100 -15.22 -3.39 -8.29
C ALA A 100 -16.45 -2.85 -9.03
N ASP A 101 -16.80 -1.59 -8.77
CA ASP A 101 -17.81 -0.88 -9.55
C ASP A 101 -17.26 -0.48 -10.93
N VAL A 102 -15.94 -0.30 -11.03
CA VAL A 102 -15.21 -0.14 -12.31
C VAL A 102 -13.94 -0.98 -12.25
N LYS A 103 -13.83 -1.99 -13.12
CA LYS A 103 -12.61 -2.82 -13.19
C LYS A 103 -11.50 -2.06 -13.90
N PHE A 104 -10.29 -2.09 -13.33
CA PHE A 104 -9.12 -1.51 -13.98
C PHE A 104 -8.59 -2.45 -15.06
N SER A 105 -8.76 -2.01 -16.29
CA SER A 105 -8.07 -2.54 -17.46
C SER A 105 -7.24 -1.39 -18.02
N LEU A 106 -5.91 -1.48 -17.89
CA LEU A 106 -5.00 -0.43 -18.34
C LEU A 106 -4.77 -0.56 -19.84
N SER A 107 -4.68 0.56 -20.55
CA SER A 107 -4.32 0.59 -21.97
C SER A 107 -2.80 0.65 -22.20
N GLY A 108 -2.03 0.84 -21.13
CA GLY A 108 -0.58 0.94 -21.13
C GLY A 108 -0.02 0.87 -19.71
N GLU A 109 1.31 0.94 -19.60
CA GLU A 109 1.98 1.01 -18.30
C GLU A 109 1.62 2.33 -17.58
N PRO A 110 1.50 2.34 -16.24
CA PRO A 110 1.41 3.59 -15.50
C PRO A 110 2.65 4.46 -15.75
N GLU A 111 2.53 5.77 -15.55
CA GLU A 111 3.62 6.72 -15.79
C GLU A 111 3.90 7.54 -14.52
N ILE A 112 5.14 7.53 -14.03
CA ILE A 112 5.55 8.43 -12.95
C ILE A 112 6.07 9.71 -13.59
N SER A 113 5.46 10.84 -13.23
CA SER A 113 5.86 12.17 -13.69
C SER A 113 6.14 13.08 -12.50
N PRO A 114 7.20 13.91 -12.53
CA PRO A 114 7.40 14.95 -11.53
C PRO A 114 6.26 15.98 -11.61
N THR A 115 5.94 16.60 -10.48
CA THR A 115 4.99 17.71 -10.44
C THR A 115 5.74 19.05 -10.32
N ASN A 116 5.01 20.14 -10.08
CA ASN A 116 5.60 21.47 -9.89
C ASN A 116 6.32 21.63 -8.54
N ASP A 117 6.13 20.70 -7.60
CA ASP A 117 6.91 20.64 -6.34
C ASP A 117 8.06 19.63 -6.50
N ARG A 118 9.26 20.04 -6.06
CA ARG A 118 10.53 19.32 -6.20
C ARG A 118 10.52 17.93 -5.54
N TYR A 119 9.59 17.69 -4.62
CA TYR A 119 9.47 16.43 -3.88
C TYR A 119 8.11 15.74 -4.08
N GLU A 120 7.30 16.21 -5.02
CA GLU A 120 6.01 15.59 -5.32
C GLU A 120 6.02 14.99 -6.72
N PHE A 121 5.67 13.72 -6.78
CA PHE A 121 5.48 12.99 -8.02
C PHE A 121 4.00 12.68 -8.19
N SER A 122 3.65 12.31 -9.42
CA SER A 122 2.32 11.85 -9.76
C SER A 122 2.38 10.58 -10.58
N VAL A 123 1.38 9.72 -10.38
CA VAL A 123 1.21 8.50 -11.17
C VAL A 123 0.03 8.72 -12.12
N GLY A 124 0.34 8.76 -13.41
CA GLY A 124 -0.63 8.76 -14.50
C GLY A 124 -1.07 7.33 -14.84
N ILE A 125 -2.36 7.15 -15.06
CA ILE A 125 -2.98 5.87 -15.40
C ILE A 125 -3.86 6.09 -16.63
N SER A 126 -3.66 5.28 -17.66
CA SER A 126 -4.51 5.25 -18.85
C SER A 126 -5.33 3.96 -18.88
N LEU A 127 -6.65 4.10 -18.93
CA LEU A 127 -7.60 3.00 -18.99
C LEU A 127 -7.87 2.60 -20.45
N SER A 128 -8.18 1.32 -20.66
CA SER A 128 -8.74 0.83 -21.92
C SER A 128 -10.06 1.53 -22.23
N GLU A 129 -10.45 1.53 -23.50
CA GLU A 129 -11.67 2.21 -23.96
C GLU A 129 -12.91 1.75 -23.17
N GLN A 130 -13.06 0.44 -22.96
CA GLN A 130 -14.17 -0.12 -22.19
C GLN A 130 -14.17 0.37 -20.73
N ALA A 131 -13.01 0.33 -20.06
CA ALA A 131 -12.89 0.79 -18.68
C ALA A 131 -13.09 2.31 -18.56
N SER A 132 -12.64 3.08 -19.55
CA SER A 132 -12.88 4.53 -19.66
C SER A 132 -14.38 4.85 -19.73
N GLN A 133 -15.14 4.16 -20.58
CA GLN A 133 -16.59 4.36 -20.70
C GLN A 133 -17.33 3.96 -19.41
N GLN A 134 -16.90 2.88 -18.75
CA GLN A 134 -17.45 2.48 -17.45
C GLN A 134 -17.17 3.52 -16.38
N MET A 135 -15.93 4.02 -16.31
CA MET A 135 -15.52 5.05 -15.36
C MET A 135 -16.29 6.36 -15.57
N GLN A 136 -16.49 6.77 -16.82
CA GLN A 136 -17.26 7.96 -17.15
C GLN A 136 -18.70 7.85 -16.61
N LYS A 137 -19.40 6.76 -16.92
CA LYS A 137 -20.77 6.50 -16.42
C LYS A 137 -20.82 6.42 -14.89
N PHE A 138 -19.86 5.73 -14.29
CA PHE A 138 -19.75 5.57 -12.84
C PHE A 138 -19.56 6.92 -12.14
N THR A 139 -18.64 7.76 -12.63
CA THR A 139 -18.34 9.05 -12.00
C THR A 139 -19.46 10.06 -12.20
N ALA A 140 -20.12 10.08 -13.36
CA ALA A 140 -21.30 10.92 -13.61
C ALA A 140 -22.45 10.62 -12.64
N THR A 141 -22.68 9.35 -12.29
CA THR A 141 -23.79 8.93 -11.42
C THR A 141 -23.47 9.00 -9.92
N ASN A 142 -22.19 9.17 -9.55
CA ASN A 142 -21.74 9.15 -8.15
C ASN A 142 -21.03 10.44 -7.72
N LEU A 143 -21.37 11.57 -8.34
CA LEU A 143 -20.87 12.89 -7.94
C LEU A 143 -21.08 13.15 -6.45
N GLY A 144 -20.07 13.71 -5.81
CA GLY A 144 -20.07 14.01 -4.38
C GLY A 144 -19.84 12.79 -3.47
N ARG A 145 -19.75 11.57 -4.00
CA ARG A 145 -19.49 10.36 -3.20
C ARG A 145 -18.00 10.08 -3.09
N SER A 146 -17.63 9.31 -2.07
CA SER A 146 -16.25 8.80 -1.92
C SER A 146 -16.05 7.51 -2.70
N VAL A 147 -14.89 7.38 -3.32
CA VAL A 147 -14.44 6.22 -4.08
C VAL A 147 -13.06 5.80 -3.60
N ALA A 148 -12.85 4.50 -3.44
CA ALA A 148 -11.58 3.89 -3.15
C ALA A 148 -10.96 3.35 -4.45
N LEU A 149 -9.69 3.67 -4.67
CA LEU A 149 -8.87 3.07 -5.72
C LEU A 149 -8.14 1.87 -5.14
N VAL A 150 -8.33 0.71 -5.75
CA VAL A 150 -7.77 -0.55 -5.30
C VAL A 150 -6.86 -1.13 -6.38
N ALA A 151 -5.66 -1.54 -5.98
CA ALA A 151 -4.80 -2.38 -6.81
C ALA A 151 -3.91 -3.28 -5.93
N GLY A 152 -3.55 -4.45 -6.44
CA GLY A 152 -2.76 -5.42 -5.68
C GLY A 152 -3.46 -5.89 -4.39
N GLY A 153 -4.80 -5.96 -4.42
CA GLY A 153 -5.63 -6.35 -3.27
C GLY A 153 -5.74 -5.31 -2.16
N LYS A 154 -5.19 -4.10 -2.34
CA LYS A 154 -5.15 -3.06 -1.30
C LYS A 154 -5.76 -1.76 -1.77
N ILE A 155 -6.35 -1.02 -0.84
CA ILE A 155 -6.78 0.35 -1.07
C ILE A 155 -5.54 1.24 -1.12
N LEU A 156 -5.30 1.83 -2.28
CA LEU A 156 -4.20 2.76 -2.49
C LEU A 156 -4.61 4.17 -2.08
N THR A 157 -5.77 4.64 -2.52
CA THR A 157 -6.25 5.98 -2.18
C THR A 157 -7.77 6.03 -2.08
N VAL A 158 -8.28 7.01 -1.33
CA VAL A 158 -9.71 7.31 -1.27
C VAL A 158 -9.92 8.76 -1.63
N HIS A 159 -10.78 9.01 -2.61
CA HIS A 159 -11.06 10.35 -3.13
C HIS A 159 -12.56 10.63 -3.18
N LYS A 160 -12.93 11.91 -3.20
CA LYS A 160 -14.31 12.34 -3.49
C LYS A 160 -14.43 12.55 -4.99
N ILE A 161 -15.47 11.98 -5.62
CA ILE A 161 -15.78 12.22 -7.03
C ILE A 161 -16.32 13.65 -7.13
N ARG A 162 -15.54 14.56 -7.70
CA ARG A 162 -15.91 15.98 -7.82
C ARG A 162 -16.49 16.35 -9.18
N SER A 163 -16.17 15.55 -10.20
CA SER A 163 -16.65 15.69 -11.56
C SER A 163 -16.71 14.33 -12.23
N GLU A 164 -17.42 14.27 -13.34
CA GLU A 164 -17.29 13.19 -14.30
C GLU A 164 -15.85 13.13 -14.81
N ILE A 165 -15.32 11.92 -14.98
CA ILE A 165 -13.99 11.70 -15.53
C ILE A 165 -14.14 11.19 -16.96
N ILE A 166 -13.64 12.00 -17.91
CA ILE A 166 -13.75 11.75 -19.35
C ILE A 166 -12.37 11.39 -19.90
N GLY A 167 -12.33 10.49 -20.88
CA GLY A 167 -11.10 10.17 -21.62
C GLY A 167 -10.18 9.14 -20.96
N GLY A 168 -10.63 8.50 -19.88
CA GLY A 168 -9.95 7.31 -19.35
C GLY A 168 -8.61 7.56 -18.66
N LYS A 169 -8.30 8.82 -18.34
CA LYS A 169 -7.04 9.19 -17.69
C LYS A 169 -7.28 9.52 -16.22
N LEU A 170 -6.49 8.90 -15.35
CA LEU A 170 -6.45 9.20 -13.92
C LEU A 170 -5.06 9.67 -13.55
N GLN A 171 -4.99 10.56 -12.57
CA GLN A 171 -3.74 11.01 -11.99
C GLN A 171 -3.84 10.92 -10.47
N ILE A 172 -2.92 10.18 -9.86
CA ILE A 172 -2.73 10.18 -8.42
C ILE A 172 -1.60 11.18 -8.14
N THR A 173 -1.93 12.27 -7.46
CA THR A 173 -0.98 13.33 -7.11
C THR A 173 -0.59 13.26 -5.64
N ARG A 174 0.50 13.95 -5.28
CA ARG A 174 1.00 14.06 -3.89
C ARG A 174 1.37 12.73 -3.26
N CYS A 175 1.95 11.84 -4.06
CA CYS A 175 2.74 10.75 -3.51
C CYS A 175 4.21 11.20 -3.47
N ASN A 176 4.90 10.87 -2.38
CA ASN A 176 6.35 10.95 -2.33
C ASN A 176 6.95 9.80 -3.15
N ASP A 177 8.27 9.79 -3.33
CA ASP A 177 8.98 8.82 -4.19
C ASP A 177 8.60 7.38 -3.85
N ASN A 178 8.62 7.04 -2.55
CA ASN A 178 8.28 5.71 -2.06
C ASN A 178 6.79 5.36 -2.31
N GLY A 179 5.89 6.31 -2.07
CA GLY A 179 4.46 6.13 -2.28
C GLY A 179 4.07 6.01 -3.75
N CYS A 180 4.67 6.81 -4.63
CA CYS A 180 4.42 6.71 -6.07
C CYS A 180 4.97 5.40 -6.63
N GLN A 181 6.15 4.97 -6.19
CA GLN A 181 6.71 3.68 -6.58
C GLN A 181 5.83 2.52 -6.09
N TYR A 182 5.32 2.60 -4.86
CA TYR A 182 4.40 1.61 -4.32
C TYR A 182 3.11 1.52 -5.14
N ILE A 183 2.49 2.65 -5.45
CA ILE A 183 1.27 2.74 -6.27
C ILE A 183 1.54 2.18 -7.67
N TYR A 184 2.63 2.61 -8.30
CA TYR A 184 3.07 2.14 -9.62
C TYR A 184 3.22 0.61 -9.64
N ASN A 185 3.96 0.04 -8.67
CA ASN A 185 4.14 -1.40 -8.57
C ASN A 185 2.82 -2.14 -8.32
N SER A 186 1.95 -1.58 -7.48
CA SER A 186 0.63 -2.17 -7.17
C SER A 186 -0.28 -2.25 -8.40
N LEU A 187 -0.25 -1.22 -9.26
CA LEU A 187 -1.04 -1.18 -10.49
C LEU A 187 -0.57 -2.18 -11.56
N ARG A 188 0.72 -2.53 -11.55
CA ARG A 188 1.31 -3.54 -12.46
C ARG A 188 1.15 -4.96 -11.95
N SER A 189 0.87 -5.12 -10.66
CA SER A 189 0.70 -6.42 -10.03
C SER A 189 -0.68 -6.99 -10.36
N LYS A 190 -0.72 -8.29 -10.71
CA LYS A 190 -2.00 -9.01 -10.84
C LYS A 190 -2.60 -9.24 -9.45
N PRO A 191 -3.93 -9.08 -9.27
CA PRO A 191 -4.59 -9.51 -8.03
C PRO A 191 -4.25 -10.98 -7.74
N GLY A 192 -3.97 -11.31 -6.48
CA GLY A 192 -3.48 -12.63 -6.05
C GLY A 192 -1.97 -12.90 -6.16
N GLN A 193 -1.17 -12.04 -6.80
CA GLN A 193 0.30 -12.11 -6.68
C GLN A 193 0.75 -11.20 -5.55
N SER A 194 0.70 -11.73 -4.33
CA SER A 194 1.43 -11.13 -3.20
C SER A 194 2.90 -11.07 -3.60
N SER A 195 3.36 -9.88 -4.00
CA SER A 195 4.77 -9.65 -4.24
C SER A 195 5.49 -9.84 -2.90
N THR A 196 6.06 -11.01 -2.70
CA THR A 196 7.08 -11.24 -1.69
C THR A 196 8.27 -10.35 -2.06
N LEU A 197 8.21 -9.07 -1.67
CA LEU A 197 9.38 -8.21 -1.60
C LEU A 197 10.23 -8.80 -0.47
N ARG A 198 11.29 -9.51 -0.87
CA ARG A 198 12.38 -9.97 -0.01
C ARG A 198 13.33 -8.83 0.30
#